data_AF-A0AAD6J5D9-F1
#
_entry.id   AF-A0AAD6J5D9-F1
#
_cell.length_a   1.000
_cell.length_b   1.000
_cell.length_c   1.000
_cell.angle_alpha   90.00
_cell.angle_beta   90.00
_cell.angle_gamma   90.00
#
_symmetry.space_group_name_H-M   'P 1'
#
loop_
_entity.id
_entity.type
_entity.pdbx_description
1 polymer ?
#
loop_
_entity_poly.entity_id
_entity_poly.type
_entity_poly.pdbx_seq_one_letter_code
_entity_poly.pdbx_strand_id
1 'polypeptide(L)'
;MSGWLVLEPWITPSLWADWSANPTAGPVDEYKLCKVLGKDACLARLQAHWSTWLTEQDFKDIKTVGLNTVRIPIGYWAFQPNPDGFVNGQVAYLDKAIGWARSAGLKVWIDLHGAPGSQNGFDNSGLRDQTNWQYGNNVQITLDVLSQIAQKYAKPAYQDVVVAIELLNEPGPNLNMDQLGRFYMDGFGKVREVSDTFVTFSDAFKPPNSWNGLLSGPGNNVIVDHHRYQMFSEAEVTRALNTQISVACNAGSETSGSDKYVVIGEWSGAMTDCARWLNGFGRYSRYEGKHQNSRWYGNCSTKGDLDTMDWAKRQEIRKYIEAQLDTYEKTTNGWIFWTWKAEEGNMSDDWNYSKLVFLASHTELRSSYRRGIPRHALYLDLLNSSIKSITMAGRHLVRITGRAIALPTCTIPVRARTWSQIRTFVEGSSDVSGQPIIEAAFDAATDPTASAKQSDAIPSPEGPGVTQASVWGITTEKLKSSQVQVPPVPKEDSAKNTAGVW
;
A
#
# COMPACT_ATOMS: atom_id res chain seq x y z
N MET A 1 -4.63 0.33 1.01
CA MET A 1 -5.01 0.57 2.43
C MET A 1 -6.35 -0.09 2.65
N SER A 2 -6.33 -1.42 2.63
CA SER A 2 -7.46 -2.21 2.14
C SER A 2 -8.27 -2.83 3.28
N GLY A 3 -9.46 -3.35 2.98
CA GLY A 3 -10.44 -3.73 4.00
C GLY A 3 -10.91 -2.60 4.94
N TRP A 4 -10.69 -1.32 4.60
CA TRP A 4 -11.03 -0.18 5.47
C TRP A 4 -12.34 0.53 5.08
N LEU A 5 -12.29 1.36 4.04
CA LEU A 5 -13.45 2.14 3.57
C LEU A 5 -14.25 1.40 2.48
N VAL A 6 -13.76 0.24 2.08
CA VAL A 6 -14.49 -0.88 1.46
C VAL A 6 -14.06 -2.13 2.21
N LEU A 7 -15.00 -3.00 2.58
CA LEU A 7 -14.68 -4.23 3.30
C LEU A 7 -14.37 -5.42 2.39
N GLU A 8 -13.33 -6.16 2.77
CA GLU A 8 -12.96 -7.42 2.16
C GLU A 8 -13.04 -8.55 3.22
N PRO A 9 -13.85 -9.60 2.99
CA PRO A 9 -14.07 -10.66 3.99
C PRO A 9 -12.81 -11.45 4.36
N TRP A 10 -11.77 -11.42 3.52
CA TRP A 10 -10.51 -12.11 3.74
C TRP A 10 -9.46 -11.27 4.50
N ILE A 11 -9.54 -9.94 4.40
CA ILE A 11 -8.71 -9.00 5.15
C ILE A 11 -9.27 -8.79 6.57
N THR A 12 -10.60 -8.76 6.69
CA THR A 12 -11.34 -8.43 7.92
C THR A 12 -12.39 -9.48 8.33
N PRO A 13 -12.05 -10.79 8.36
CA PRO A 13 -12.99 -11.88 8.66
C PRO A 13 -13.72 -11.77 10.01
N SER A 14 -13.21 -11.02 10.99
CA SER A 14 -13.91 -10.76 12.26
C SER A 14 -15.25 -10.05 12.08
N LEU A 15 -15.39 -9.19 11.07
CA LEU A 15 -16.64 -8.49 10.76
C LEU A 15 -17.75 -9.45 10.27
N TRP A 16 -17.35 -10.65 9.85
CA TRP A 16 -18.19 -11.79 9.44
C TRP A 16 -18.29 -12.91 10.49
N ALA A 17 -17.83 -12.68 11.73
CA ALA A 17 -17.79 -13.70 12.78
C ALA A 17 -19.13 -14.42 13.00
N ASP A 18 -20.26 -13.70 12.91
CA ASP A 18 -21.62 -14.23 13.07
C ASP A 18 -21.95 -15.39 12.11
N TRP A 19 -21.33 -15.41 10.92
CA TRP A 19 -21.53 -16.44 9.88
C TRP A 19 -20.32 -17.36 9.73
N SER A 20 -19.28 -17.22 10.56
CA SER A 20 -18.02 -17.97 10.45
C SER A 20 -18.21 -19.50 10.54
N ALA A 21 -19.24 -19.96 11.25
CA ALA A 21 -19.62 -21.37 11.39
C ALA A 21 -20.46 -21.92 10.22
N ASN A 22 -21.10 -21.05 9.41
CA ASN A 22 -21.80 -21.44 8.19
C ASN A 22 -21.62 -20.38 7.07
N PRO A 23 -20.42 -20.29 6.46
CA PRO A 23 -20.11 -19.20 5.52
C PRO A 23 -20.93 -19.21 4.23
N THR A 24 -21.54 -20.35 3.86
CA THR A 24 -22.39 -20.43 2.65
C THR A 24 -23.78 -19.80 2.84
N ALA A 25 -24.18 -19.52 4.09
CA ALA A 25 -25.42 -18.82 4.42
C ALA A 25 -25.19 -17.34 4.83
N GLY A 26 -23.94 -16.88 4.85
CA GLY A 26 -23.62 -15.50 5.24
C GLY A 26 -23.64 -14.50 4.09
N PRO A 27 -23.61 -13.18 4.41
CA PRO A 27 -23.47 -12.13 3.41
C PRO A 27 -22.10 -12.23 2.73
N VAL A 28 -22.05 -12.14 1.40
CA VAL A 28 -20.81 -12.41 0.64
C VAL A 28 -20.00 -11.18 0.22
N ASP A 29 -20.42 -9.99 0.65
CA ASP A 29 -19.81 -8.68 0.38
C ASP A 29 -20.38 -7.62 1.35
N GLU A 30 -19.85 -6.38 1.34
CA GLU A 30 -20.30 -5.28 2.20
C GLU A 30 -21.78 -4.92 1.95
N TYR A 31 -22.25 -4.93 0.70
CA TYR A 31 -23.65 -4.64 0.36
C TYR A 31 -24.61 -5.61 1.05
N LYS A 32 -24.33 -6.91 0.97
CA LYS A 32 -25.13 -7.97 1.60
C LYS A 32 -24.95 -7.94 3.12
N LEU A 33 -23.77 -7.59 3.64
CA LEU A 33 -23.51 -7.47 5.08
C LEU A 33 -24.42 -6.41 5.72
N CYS A 34 -24.40 -5.18 5.18
CA CYS A 34 -25.26 -4.13 5.68
C CYS A 34 -26.75 -4.38 5.40
N LYS A 35 -27.10 -5.10 4.32
CA LYS A 35 -28.49 -5.51 4.06
C LYS A 35 -29.02 -6.55 5.05
N VAL A 36 -28.17 -7.46 5.54
CA VAL A 36 -28.54 -8.46 6.56
C VAL A 36 -28.56 -7.86 7.97
N LEU A 37 -27.63 -6.96 8.30
CA LEU A 37 -27.59 -6.27 9.60
C LEU A 37 -28.66 -5.17 9.74
N GLY A 38 -29.06 -4.54 8.64
CA GLY A 38 -29.81 -3.28 8.65
C GLY A 38 -28.91 -2.06 8.87
N LYS A 39 -29.41 -0.87 8.53
CA LYS A 39 -28.63 0.37 8.47
C LYS A 39 -27.93 0.69 9.80
N ASP A 40 -28.66 0.73 10.91
CA ASP A 40 -28.14 1.19 12.20
C ASP A 40 -27.08 0.23 12.76
N ALA A 41 -27.34 -1.08 12.71
CA ALA A 41 -26.40 -2.09 13.20
C ALA A 41 -25.16 -2.20 12.30
N CYS A 42 -25.31 -2.05 10.97
CA CYS A 42 -24.14 -1.98 10.10
C CYS A 42 -23.35 -0.69 10.35
N LEU A 43 -24.00 0.47 10.45
CA LEU A 43 -23.33 1.74 10.71
C LEU A 43 -22.56 1.72 12.03
N ALA A 44 -23.12 1.14 13.10
CA ALA A 44 -22.41 0.95 14.36
C ALA A 44 -21.18 0.04 14.22
N ARG A 45 -21.32 -1.10 13.51
CA ARG A 45 -20.21 -2.03 13.22
C ARG A 45 -19.12 -1.37 12.38
N LEU A 46 -19.48 -0.62 11.34
CA LEU A 46 -18.54 0.04 10.45
C LEU A 46 -17.89 1.28 11.10
N GLN A 47 -18.60 2.08 11.90
CA GLN A 47 -18.00 3.20 12.63
C GLN A 47 -16.94 2.75 13.63
N ALA A 48 -17.19 1.64 14.34
CA ALA A 48 -16.20 1.00 15.19
C ALA A 48 -14.97 0.59 14.35
N HIS A 49 -15.18 -0.24 13.32
CA HIS A 49 -14.14 -0.69 12.41
C HIS A 49 -13.31 0.45 11.82
N TRP A 50 -13.94 1.45 11.20
CA TRP A 50 -13.28 2.59 10.60
C TRP A 50 -12.44 3.38 11.61
N SER A 51 -12.81 3.39 12.90
CA SER A 51 -12.10 4.10 13.96
C SER A 51 -10.87 3.37 14.51
N THR A 52 -10.80 2.05 14.36
CA THR A 52 -9.71 1.22 14.93
C THR A 52 -8.85 0.52 13.89
N TRP A 53 -9.36 0.28 12.68
CA TRP A 53 -8.64 -0.51 11.66
C TRP A 53 -7.41 0.21 11.12
N LEU A 54 -7.52 1.48 10.74
CA LEU A 54 -6.37 2.31 10.37
C LEU A 54 -6.41 3.63 11.13
N THR A 55 -5.26 3.97 11.71
CA THR A 55 -5.08 5.06 12.68
C THR A 55 -3.90 5.95 12.28
N GLU A 56 -3.72 7.10 12.95
CA GLU A 56 -2.53 7.93 12.77
C GLU A 56 -1.21 7.17 12.99
N GLN A 57 -1.21 6.14 13.85
CA GLN A 57 -0.02 5.34 14.10
C GLN A 57 0.39 4.50 12.89
N ASP A 58 -0.58 3.92 12.16
CA ASP A 58 -0.31 3.20 10.92
C ASP A 58 0.45 4.08 9.89
N PHE A 59 0.06 5.35 9.75
CA PHE A 59 0.73 6.29 8.83
C PHE A 59 2.15 6.65 9.32
N LYS A 60 2.39 6.71 10.62
CA LYS A 60 3.74 6.88 11.19
C LYS A 60 4.60 5.64 10.99
N ASP A 61 4.02 4.45 11.10
CA ASP A 61 4.73 3.18 10.95
C ASP A 61 5.08 2.91 9.47
N ILE A 62 4.14 3.15 8.54
CA ILE A 62 4.33 3.19 7.08
C ILE A 62 5.52 4.10 6.73
N LYS A 63 5.58 5.30 7.30
CA LYS A 63 6.71 6.22 7.09
C LYS A 63 8.02 5.71 7.71
N THR A 64 7.94 5.07 8.89
CA THR A 64 9.10 4.57 9.65
C THR A 64 9.81 3.40 8.97
N VAL A 65 9.06 2.59 8.19
CA VAL A 65 9.60 1.54 7.31
C VAL A 65 10.04 2.05 5.93
N GLY A 66 9.94 3.37 5.68
CA GLY A 66 10.50 4.03 4.49
C GLY A 66 9.52 4.23 3.33
N LEU A 67 8.26 3.82 3.44
CA LEU A 67 7.27 4.07 2.39
C LEU A 67 6.97 5.58 2.25
N ASN A 68 6.56 5.98 1.05
CA ASN A 68 6.35 7.38 0.68
C ASN A 68 4.91 7.71 0.25
N THR A 69 4.09 6.70 -0.10
CA THR A 69 2.76 6.86 -0.71
C THR A 69 1.81 5.77 -0.18
N VAL A 70 0.51 6.08 -0.08
CA VAL A 70 -0.55 5.11 0.22
C VAL A 70 -1.70 5.21 -0.80
N ARG A 71 -2.17 4.06 -1.31
CA ARG A 71 -3.42 3.95 -2.08
C ARG A 71 -4.59 3.67 -1.13
N ILE A 72 -5.64 4.49 -1.20
CA ILE A 72 -6.82 4.41 -0.33
C ILE A 72 -8.07 4.08 -1.16
N PRO A 73 -8.43 2.78 -1.24
CA PRO A 73 -9.73 2.33 -1.72
C PRO A 73 -10.89 3.01 -1.00
N ILE A 74 -11.87 3.52 -1.75
CA ILE A 74 -13.15 4.00 -1.23
C ILE A 74 -14.29 3.69 -2.21
N GLY A 75 -15.41 3.16 -1.70
CA GLY A 75 -16.58 2.82 -2.52
C GLY A 75 -17.45 4.03 -2.85
N TYR A 76 -18.16 3.99 -3.99
CA TYR A 76 -19.03 5.10 -4.42
C TYR A 76 -20.07 5.51 -3.37
N TRP A 77 -20.50 4.56 -2.53
CA TRP A 77 -21.51 4.74 -1.48
C TRP A 77 -21.07 5.65 -0.34
N ALA A 78 -19.78 5.96 -0.24
CA ALA A 78 -19.26 6.98 0.66
C ALA A 78 -19.73 8.40 0.29
N PHE A 79 -19.92 8.67 -1.01
CA PHE A 79 -20.30 9.98 -1.54
C PHE A 79 -21.77 10.02 -1.97
N GLN A 80 -22.24 8.98 -2.68
CA GLN A 80 -23.63 8.86 -3.12
C GLN A 80 -24.41 7.89 -2.21
N PRO A 81 -25.36 8.37 -1.38
CA PRO A 81 -26.11 7.49 -0.47
C PRO A 81 -26.89 6.41 -1.22
N ASN A 82 -26.62 5.14 -0.88
CA ASN A 82 -27.36 3.99 -1.40
C ASN A 82 -28.53 3.64 -0.45
N PRO A 83 -29.80 3.62 -0.93
CA PRO A 83 -30.95 3.35 -0.07
C PRO A 83 -30.99 1.90 0.43
N ASP A 84 -30.63 0.92 -0.41
CA ASP A 84 -30.95 -0.50 -0.17
C ASP A 84 -29.96 -1.27 0.71
N GLY A 85 -28.65 -1.04 0.52
CA GLY A 85 -27.60 -1.91 1.08
C GLY A 85 -26.58 -1.16 1.92
N PHE A 86 -25.73 -0.33 1.30
CA PHE A 86 -24.59 0.30 1.98
C PHE A 86 -24.96 1.35 3.04
N VAL A 87 -24.01 1.69 3.91
CA VAL A 87 -24.06 2.83 4.84
C VAL A 87 -22.93 3.81 4.53
N ASN A 88 -23.11 5.09 4.91
CA ASN A 88 -22.16 6.17 4.63
C ASN A 88 -21.50 6.72 5.90
N GLY A 89 -20.31 7.32 5.74
CA GLY A 89 -19.50 7.91 6.81
C GLY A 89 -17.99 7.89 6.56
N GLN A 90 -17.54 7.03 5.64
CA GLN A 90 -16.16 6.82 5.19
C GLN A 90 -15.40 8.12 4.90
N VAL A 91 -16.07 9.12 4.32
CA VAL A 91 -15.49 10.41 3.93
C VAL A 91 -14.81 11.13 5.10
N ALA A 92 -15.37 11.04 6.32
CA ALA A 92 -14.78 11.64 7.51
C ALA A 92 -13.53 10.90 8.02
N TYR A 93 -13.29 9.67 7.58
CA TYR A 93 -12.09 8.88 7.85
C TYR A 93 -11.06 9.05 6.74
N LEU A 94 -11.49 9.25 5.47
CA LEU A 94 -10.61 9.71 4.39
C LEU A 94 -10.02 11.11 4.68
N ASP A 95 -10.81 12.03 5.23
CA ASP A 95 -10.31 13.35 5.69
C ASP A 95 -9.20 13.21 6.75
N LYS A 96 -9.38 12.31 7.73
CA LYS A 96 -8.36 11.98 8.73
C LYS A 96 -7.12 11.37 8.09
N ALA A 97 -7.31 10.40 7.19
CA ALA A 97 -6.23 9.71 6.48
C ALA A 97 -5.31 10.68 5.72
N ILE A 98 -5.91 11.66 5.02
CA ILE A 98 -5.18 12.68 4.28
C ILE A 98 -4.44 13.62 5.25
N GLY A 99 -5.06 13.97 6.39
CA GLY A 99 -4.39 14.71 7.46
C GLY A 99 -3.18 13.95 8.05
N TRP A 100 -3.35 12.67 8.36
CA TRP A 100 -2.29 11.80 8.89
C TRP A 100 -1.16 11.58 7.88
N ALA A 101 -1.49 11.37 6.60
CA ALA A 101 -0.50 11.25 5.53
C ALA A 101 0.34 12.53 5.38
N ARG A 102 -0.31 13.70 5.32
CA ARG A 102 0.35 15.01 5.30
C ARG A 102 1.29 15.18 6.50
N SER A 103 0.81 14.88 7.72
CA SER A 103 1.62 14.97 8.95
C SER A 103 2.80 14.00 9.00
N ALA A 104 2.68 12.82 8.37
CA ALA A 104 3.77 11.85 8.25
C ALA A 104 4.71 12.13 7.05
N GLY A 105 4.42 13.11 6.20
CA GLY A 105 5.14 13.31 4.94
C GLY A 105 4.98 12.14 3.96
N LEU A 106 3.78 11.55 3.92
CA LEU A 106 3.32 10.56 2.94
C LEU A 106 2.44 11.24 1.88
N LYS A 107 2.38 10.65 0.70
CA LYS A 107 1.45 11.00 -0.38
C LYS A 107 0.25 10.06 -0.40
N VAL A 108 -0.85 10.50 -1.00
CA VAL A 108 -2.13 9.78 -1.09
C VAL A 108 -2.56 9.64 -2.53
N TRP A 109 -2.96 8.43 -2.88
CA TRP A 109 -3.77 8.09 -4.05
C TRP A 109 -5.19 7.81 -3.53
N ILE A 110 -6.19 8.54 -4.03
CA ILE A 110 -7.60 8.23 -3.75
C ILE A 110 -8.09 7.32 -4.88
N ASP A 111 -8.66 6.18 -4.54
CA ASP A 111 -9.09 5.16 -5.51
C ASP A 111 -10.59 4.87 -5.36
N LEU A 112 -11.35 5.08 -6.44
CA LEU A 112 -12.77 4.72 -6.51
C LEU A 112 -12.92 3.20 -6.74
N HIS A 113 -12.83 2.45 -5.65
CA HIS A 113 -12.58 1.01 -5.69
C HIS A 113 -13.82 0.17 -6.07
N GLY A 114 -15.02 0.72 -5.90
CA GLY A 114 -16.28 0.05 -6.23
C GLY A 114 -17.31 1.03 -6.79
N ALA A 115 -17.94 0.66 -7.90
CA ALA A 115 -18.93 1.46 -8.63
C ALA A 115 -20.37 0.90 -8.53
N PRO A 116 -21.42 1.70 -8.83
CA PRO A 116 -22.80 1.24 -8.83
C PRO A 116 -23.00 0.04 -9.76
N GLY A 117 -23.67 -1.01 -9.28
CA GLY A 117 -23.86 -2.26 -10.04
C GLY A 117 -22.62 -3.17 -10.14
N SER A 118 -21.48 -2.76 -9.59
CA SER A 118 -20.15 -3.41 -9.71
C SER A 118 -19.58 -3.46 -11.14
N GLN A 119 -18.28 -3.16 -11.22
CA GLN A 119 -17.49 -3.16 -12.45
C GLN A 119 -16.80 -4.50 -12.77
N ASN A 120 -16.74 -5.44 -11.83
CA ASN A 120 -15.99 -6.70 -11.99
C ASN A 120 -16.68 -7.96 -11.42
N GLY A 121 -17.59 -7.82 -10.45
CA GLY A 121 -18.26 -8.93 -9.76
C GLY A 121 -17.44 -9.55 -8.63
N PHE A 122 -16.35 -8.90 -8.21
CA PHE A 122 -15.58 -9.27 -7.03
C PHE A 122 -16.20 -8.63 -5.77
N ASP A 123 -15.92 -9.16 -4.59
CA ASP A 123 -16.38 -8.54 -3.33
C ASP A 123 -15.60 -7.27 -2.97
N ASN A 124 -14.38 -7.07 -3.50
CA ASN A 124 -13.66 -5.79 -3.40
C ASN A 124 -14.45 -4.61 -4.02
N SER A 125 -15.32 -4.84 -5.00
CA SER A 125 -16.21 -3.80 -5.54
C SER A 125 -17.38 -3.42 -4.61
N GLY A 126 -17.55 -4.14 -3.49
CA GLY A 126 -18.69 -4.05 -2.57
C GLY A 126 -19.92 -4.86 -2.98
N LEU A 127 -19.98 -5.40 -4.21
CA LEU A 127 -21.12 -6.17 -4.72
C LEU A 127 -20.68 -7.35 -5.61
N ARG A 128 -20.48 -8.52 -4.97
CA ARG A 128 -20.01 -9.73 -5.62
C ARG A 128 -21.07 -10.38 -6.51
N ASP A 129 -20.58 -11.05 -7.54
CA ASP A 129 -21.34 -11.87 -8.50
C ASP A 129 -22.30 -11.05 -9.40
N GLN A 130 -22.02 -9.75 -9.61
CA GLN A 130 -22.71 -8.86 -10.56
C GLN A 130 -21.72 -7.97 -11.32
N THR A 131 -22.01 -7.65 -12.59
CA THR A 131 -21.17 -6.78 -13.43
C THR A 131 -22.06 -5.79 -14.18
N ASN A 132 -22.85 -5.01 -13.42
CA ASN A 132 -23.95 -4.20 -13.93
C ASN A 132 -23.60 -2.71 -14.12
N TRP A 133 -22.34 -2.32 -13.91
CA TRP A 133 -21.90 -0.92 -13.94
C TRP A 133 -22.14 -0.17 -15.27
N GLN A 134 -22.13 -0.85 -16.42
CA GLN A 134 -22.35 -0.20 -17.72
C GLN A 134 -23.82 -0.03 -18.12
N TYR A 135 -24.78 -0.48 -17.30
CA TYR A 135 -26.22 -0.37 -17.57
C TYR A 135 -26.90 0.77 -16.79
N GLY A 136 -27.94 1.36 -17.38
CA GLY A 136 -28.69 2.46 -16.77
C GLY A 136 -27.81 3.68 -16.50
N ASN A 137 -28.05 4.35 -15.36
CA ASN A 137 -27.31 5.56 -14.98
C ASN A 137 -26.03 5.26 -14.17
N ASN A 138 -25.63 3.99 -14.02
CA ASN A 138 -24.53 3.59 -13.13
C ASN A 138 -23.20 4.30 -13.46
N VAL A 139 -22.83 4.39 -14.75
CA VAL A 139 -21.63 5.14 -15.20
C VAL A 139 -21.73 6.63 -14.88
N GLN A 140 -22.90 7.26 -15.06
CA GLN A 140 -23.09 8.67 -14.75
C GLN A 140 -22.92 8.92 -13.24
N ILE A 141 -23.48 8.05 -12.39
CA ILE A 141 -23.32 8.14 -10.93
C ILE A 141 -21.83 7.98 -10.54
N THR A 142 -21.05 7.14 -11.24
CA THR A 142 -19.60 7.09 -11.06
C THR A 142 -18.91 8.40 -11.42
N LEU A 143 -19.27 9.04 -12.55
CA LEU A 143 -18.73 10.35 -12.94
C LEU A 143 -19.13 11.48 -11.97
N ASP A 144 -20.35 11.44 -11.43
CA ASP A 144 -20.84 12.40 -10.43
C ASP A 144 -20.10 12.24 -9.09
N VAL A 145 -19.77 10.99 -8.70
CA VAL A 145 -18.91 10.70 -7.53
C VAL A 145 -17.47 11.13 -7.79
N LEU A 146 -16.92 10.90 -8.98
CA LEU A 146 -15.58 11.39 -9.35
C LEU A 146 -15.49 12.92 -9.33
N SER A 147 -16.54 13.62 -9.79
CA SER A 147 -16.61 15.08 -9.68
C SER A 147 -16.64 15.53 -8.21
N GLN A 148 -17.35 14.83 -7.31
CA GLN A 148 -17.31 15.11 -5.87
C GLN A 148 -15.93 14.86 -5.25
N ILE A 149 -15.25 13.76 -5.62
CA ILE A 149 -13.89 13.45 -5.19
C ILE A 149 -12.92 14.55 -5.65
N ALA A 150 -12.96 14.93 -6.92
CA ALA A 150 -12.11 15.99 -7.48
C ALA A 150 -12.40 17.35 -6.83
N GLN A 151 -13.66 17.77 -6.77
CA GLN A 151 -14.09 19.04 -6.16
C GLN A 151 -13.71 19.14 -4.69
N LYS A 152 -13.53 18.04 -3.97
CA LYS A 152 -13.01 18.05 -2.59
C LYS A 152 -11.49 17.99 -2.54
N TYR A 153 -10.87 17.01 -3.21
CA TYR A 153 -9.49 16.59 -2.95
C TYR A 153 -8.47 16.88 -4.06
N ALA A 154 -8.88 17.25 -5.28
CA ALA A 154 -7.95 17.67 -6.34
C ALA A 154 -7.50 19.13 -6.20
N LYS A 155 -8.18 19.92 -5.36
CA LYS A 155 -7.91 21.35 -5.12
C LYS A 155 -6.44 21.60 -4.70
N PRO A 156 -5.84 22.75 -5.05
CA PRO A 156 -4.46 23.08 -4.67
C PRO A 156 -4.12 22.92 -3.18
N ALA A 157 -5.08 23.16 -2.28
CA ALA A 157 -4.94 22.96 -0.83
C ALA A 157 -4.81 21.48 -0.38
N TYR A 158 -4.78 20.54 -1.32
CA TYR A 158 -4.52 19.11 -1.11
C TYR A 158 -3.40 18.55 -2.00
N GLN A 159 -2.91 19.28 -3.02
CA GLN A 159 -1.90 18.76 -3.96
C GLN A 159 -0.52 18.51 -3.33
N ASP A 160 -0.29 19.03 -2.12
CA ASP A 160 0.87 18.69 -1.28
C ASP A 160 0.83 17.25 -0.74
N VAL A 161 -0.34 16.59 -0.74
CA VAL A 161 -0.56 15.24 -0.19
C VAL A 161 -1.31 14.31 -1.15
N VAL A 162 -2.46 14.72 -1.70
CA VAL A 162 -3.22 13.97 -2.71
C VAL A 162 -2.57 14.20 -4.07
N VAL A 163 -1.73 13.25 -4.49
CA VAL A 163 -0.95 13.36 -5.74
C VAL A 163 -1.69 12.80 -6.94
N ALA A 164 -2.58 11.83 -6.72
CA ALA A 164 -3.31 11.15 -7.79
C ALA A 164 -4.73 10.75 -7.36
N ILE A 165 -5.63 10.65 -8.33
CA ILE A 165 -7.00 10.12 -8.20
C ILE A 165 -7.19 9.03 -9.26
N GLU A 166 -7.56 7.83 -8.83
CA GLU A 166 -7.92 6.72 -9.72
C GLU A 166 -9.42 6.71 -10.00
N LEU A 167 -9.76 6.63 -11.30
CA LEU A 167 -11.12 6.78 -11.79
C LEU A 167 -12.01 5.58 -11.47
N LEU A 168 -11.46 4.37 -11.53
CA LEU A 168 -12.16 3.12 -11.21
C LEU A 168 -11.17 1.94 -11.11
N ASN A 169 -11.16 1.25 -9.97
CA ASN A 169 -10.40 0.02 -9.77
C ASN A 169 -10.90 -1.14 -10.65
N GLU A 170 -9.99 -1.92 -11.21
CA GLU A 170 -10.23 -3.23 -11.86
C GLU A 170 -11.53 -3.38 -12.68
N PRO A 171 -11.80 -2.60 -13.73
CA PRO A 171 -12.96 -2.86 -14.59
C PRO A 171 -12.82 -4.21 -15.31
N GLY A 172 -13.84 -5.07 -15.18
CA GLY A 172 -13.75 -6.47 -15.62
C GLY A 172 -13.62 -6.63 -17.15
N PRO A 173 -12.94 -7.70 -17.62
CA PRO A 173 -12.64 -7.89 -19.05
C PRO A 173 -13.88 -8.14 -19.93
N ASN A 174 -15.04 -8.43 -19.32
CA ASN A 174 -16.33 -8.65 -19.98
C ASN A 174 -17.10 -7.35 -20.29
N LEU A 175 -16.59 -6.18 -19.86
CA LEU A 175 -17.18 -4.87 -20.14
C LEU A 175 -16.97 -4.42 -21.59
N ASN A 176 -17.82 -3.51 -22.07
CA ASN A 176 -17.60 -2.79 -23.31
C ASN A 176 -16.40 -1.84 -23.16
N MET A 177 -15.30 -2.15 -23.84
CA MET A 177 -14.03 -1.43 -23.70
C MET A 177 -14.07 -0.02 -24.32
N ASP A 178 -14.88 0.22 -25.35
CA ASP A 178 -15.05 1.56 -25.94
C ASP A 178 -15.81 2.49 -24.96
N GLN A 179 -16.79 1.95 -24.24
CA GLN A 179 -17.53 2.67 -23.19
C GLN A 179 -16.64 2.92 -21.97
N LEU A 180 -15.74 1.99 -21.65
CA LEU A 180 -14.72 2.19 -20.60
C LEU A 180 -13.72 3.29 -21.00
N GLY A 181 -13.22 3.27 -22.24
CA GLY A 181 -12.34 4.31 -22.77
C GLY A 181 -12.99 5.71 -22.80
N ARG A 182 -14.29 5.78 -23.10
CA ARG A 182 -15.07 7.03 -22.94
C ARG A 182 -15.15 7.48 -21.49
N PHE A 183 -15.54 6.60 -20.58
CA PHE A 183 -15.58 6.89 -19.14
C PHE A 183 -14.21 7.38 -18.60
N TYR A 184 -13.09 6.83 -19.06
CA TYR A 184 -11.76 7.33 -18.69
C TYR A 184 -11.50 8.76 -19.20
N MET A 185 -11.96 9.13 -20.40
CA MET A 185 -11.88 10.52 -20.87
C MET A 185 -12.78 11.47 -20.07
N ASP A 186 -14.02 11.04 -19.80
CA ASP A 186 -15.01 11.84 -19.07
C ASP A 186 -14.57 12.06 -17.60
N GLY A 187 -14.06 11.00 -16.94
CA GLY A 187 -13.52 11.03 -15.59
C GLY A 187 -12.22 11.84 -15.47
N PHE A 188 -11.32 11.76 -16.47
CA PHE A 188 -10.18 12.66 -16.59
C PHE A 188 -10.64 14.12 -16.68
N GLY A 189 -11.68 14.40 -17.48
CA GLY A 189 -12.35 15.69 -17.52
C GLY A 189 -12.79 16.17 -16.13
N LYS A 190 -13.40 15.31 -15.32
CA LYS A 190 -13.85 15.65 -13.95
C LYS A 190 -12.74 15.99 -12.96
N VAL A 191 -11.51 15.50 -13.17
CA VAL A 191 -10.35 15.95 -12.39
C VAL A 191 -9.78 17.25 -12.97
N ARG A 192 -9.70 17.37 -14.31
CA ARG A 192 -9.18 18.56 -15.01
C ARG A 192 -10.09 19.79 -14.91
N GLU A 193 -11.37 19.62 -14.60
CA GLU A 193 -12.29 20.67 -14.15
C GLU A 193 -11.84 21.36 -12.84
N VAL A 194 -10.90 20.75 -12.09
CA VAL A 194 -10.41 21.25 -10.79
C VAL A 194 -8.90 21.52 -10.77
N SER A 195 -8.07 20.62 -11.30
CA SER A 195 -6.60 20.77 -11.28
C SER A 195 -5.85 19.83 -12.23
N ASP A 196 -4.52 19.92 -12.20
CA ASP A 196 -3.54 19.07 -12.88
C ASP A 196 -3.11 17.82 -12.08
N THR A 197 -3.73 17.53 -10.92
CA THR A 197 -3.51 16.31 -10.11
C THR A 197 -3.53 15.06 -10.99
N PHE A 198 -2.65 14.08 -10.72
CA PHE A 198 -2.53 12.92 -11.59
C PHE A 198 -3.85 12.14 -11.68
N VAL A 199 -4.22 11.77 -12.90
CA VAL A 199 -5.37 10.91 -13.16
C VAL A 199 -4.86 9.50 -13.40
N THR A 200 -5.47 8.54 -12.75
CA THR A 200 -5.15 7.12 -12.89
C THR A 200 -6.34 6.35 -13.41
N PHE A 201 -6.08 5.33 -14.22
CA PHE A 201 -7.06 4.28 -14.47
C PHE A 201 -6.40 2.91 -14.48
N SER A 202 -7.12 1.90 -13.99
CA SER A 202 -6.72 0.50 -14.10
C SER A 202 -6.63 0.05 -15.57
N ASP A 203 -5.67 -0.82 -15.86
CA ASP A 203 -5.47 -1.41 -17.18
C ASP A 203 -6.64 -2.30 -17.69
N ALA A 204 -7.64 -2.58 -16.85
CA ALA A 204 -8.80 -3.44 -17.14
C ALA A 204 -8.42 -4.86 -17.62
N PHE A 205 -7.39 -5.43 -16.97
CA PHE A 205 -6.81 -6.75 -17.24
C PHE A 205 -6.21 -6.87 -18.64
N LYS A 206 -5.51 -5.82 -19.08
CA LYS A 206 -4.80 -5.75 -20.38
C LYS A 206 -3.36 -5.26 -20.18
N PRO A 207 -2.40 -5.60 -21.04
CA PRO A 207 -1.09 -4.96 -21.04
C PRO A 207 -1.26 -3.43 -21.16
N PRO A 208 -0.63 -2.60 -20.30
CA PRO A 208 -0.85 -1.14 -20.26
C PRO A 208 -0.74 -0.41 -21.60
N ASN A 209 0.12 -0.89 -22.52
CA ASN A 209 0.26 -0.36 -23.88
C ASN A 209 -1.01 -0.50 -24.77
N SER A 210 -1.98 -1.31 -24.35
CA SER A 210 -3.32 -1.39 -24.97
C SER A 210 -4.09 -0.09 -24.88
N TRP A 211 -3.72 0.79 -23.94
CA TRP A 211 -4.31 2.10 -23.71
C TRP A 211 -3.51 3.24 -24.36
N ASN A 212 -2.51 2.95 -25.19
CA ASN A 212 -1.75 3.98 -25.91
C ASN A 212 -2.66 4.85 -26.79
N GLY A 213 -2.29 6.12 -26.96
CA GLY A 213 -3.12 7.15 -27.61
C GLY A 213 -4.20 7.73 -26.70
N LEU A 214 -4.87 6.91 -25.88
CA LEU A 214 -5.89 7.39 -24.93
C LEU A 214 -5.26 8.34 -23.91
N LEU A 215 -5.83 9.56 -23.80
CA LEU A 215 -5.34 10.64 -22.94
C LEU A 215 -3.84 10.98 -23.12
N SER A 216 -3.29 10.69 -24.29
CA SER A 216 -1.91 11.05 -24.64
C SER A 216 -1.74 12.58 -24.81
N GLY A 217 -0.61 13.11 -24.37
CA GLY A 217 -0.28 14.53 -24.46
C GLY A 217 0.76 14.97 -23.42
N PRO A 218 1.69 15.89 -23.76
CA PRO A 218 2.65 16.42 -22.80
C PRO A 218 1.95 17.12 -21.63
N GLY A 219 2.31 16.78 -20.40
CA GLY A 219 1.75 17.40 -19.19
C GLY A 219 0.35 16.94 -18.78
N ASN A 220 -0.24 15.95 -19.47
CA ASN A 220 -1.58 15.44 -19.09
C ASN A 220 -1.64 14.80 -17.69
N ASN A 221 -0.49 14.46 -17.08
CA ASN A 221 -0.36 13.82 -15.76
C ASN A 221 -1.27 12.58 -15.62
N VAL A 222 -0.98 11.54 -16.41
CA VAL A 222 -1.77 10.28 -16.45
C VAL A 222 -0.90 9.07 -16.11
N ILE A 223 -1.43 8.18 -15.28
CA ILE A 223 -0.84 6.89 -14.90
C ILE A 223 -1.80 5.77 -15.33
N VAL A 224 -1.27 4.68 -15.90
CA VAL A 224 -1.98 3.40 -15.98
C VAL A 224 -1.60 2.57 -14.76
N ASP A 225 -2.59 2.08 -14.01
CA ASP A 225 -2.36 1.13 -12.93
C ASP A 225 -2.39 -0.31 -13.48
N HIS A 226 -1.41 -1.12 -13.09
CA HIS A 226 -1.19 -2.48 -13.58
C HIS A 226 -1.06 -3.45 -12.39
N HIS A 227 -2.09 -4.26 -12.16
CA HIS A 227 -2.15 -5.17 -11.02
C HIS A 227 -1.37 -6.47 -11.28
N ARG A 228 -0.68 -6.99 -10.26
CA ARG A 228 0.30 -8.08 -10.41
C ARG A 228 0.20 -9.16 -9.35
N TYR A 229 -0.30 -10.32 -9.77
CA TYR A 229 -0.46 -11.49 -8.92
C TYR A 229 -0.13 -12.80 -9.68
N GLN A 230 0.07 -13.91 -8.95
CA GLN A 230 0.43 -15.22 -9.53
C GLN A 230 -0.30 -16.41 -8.86
N MET A 231 -1.56 -16.25 -8.46
CA MET A 231 -2.32 -17.31 -7.78
C MET A 231 -3.83 -17.33 -8.05
N PHE A 232 -4.36 -16.57 -9.02
CA PHE A 232 -5.81 -16.54 -9.32
C PHE A 232 -6.28 -17.53 -10.40
N SER A 233 -5.41 -18.42 -10.88
CA SER A 233 -5.80 -19.55 -11.75
C SER A 233 -5.00 -20.83 -11.48
N GLU A 234 -5.52 -21.98 -11.92
CA GLU A 234 -4.90 -23.30 -11.72
C GLU A 234 -3.44 -23.36 -12.20
N ALA A 235 -3.16 -22.72 -13.34
CA ALA A 235 -1.83 -22.69 -13.96
C ALA A 235 -0.80 -21.85 -13.16
N GLU A 236 -1.23 -21.17 -12.10
CA GLU A 236 -0.42 -20.20 -11.36
C GLU A 236 -0.16 -20.65 -9.93
N VAL A 237 -1.19 -21.14 -9.23
CA VAL A 237 -1.05 -21.84 -7.93
C VAL A 237 -0.18 -23.10 -8.02
N THR A 238 0.07 -23.59 -9.24
CA THR A 238 0.93 -24.74 -9.55
C THR A 238 2.36 -24.37 -9.97
N ARG A 239 2.68 -23.09 -10.19
CA ARG A 239 4.02 -22.69 -10.61
C ARG A 239 5.03 -23.07 -9.52
N ALA A 240 6.07 -23.81 -9.90
CA ALA A 240 7.22 -24.01 -9.01
C ALA A 240 7.91 -22.67 -8.71
N LEU A 241 8.55 -22.53 -7.55
CA LEU A 241 9.17 -21.28 -7.09
C LEU A 241 10.06 -20.61 -8.16
N ASN A 242 10.92 -21.39 -8.83
CA ASN A 242 11.80 -20.86 -9.88
C ASN A 242 11.01 -20.29 -11.08
N THR A 243 9.82 -20.82 -11.36
CA THR A 243 8.90 -20.28 -12.38
C THR A 243 8.22 -19.01 -11.88
N GLN A 244 7.76 -18.95 -10.61
CA GLN A 244 7.16 -17.73 -10.04
C GLN A 244 8.15 -16.57 -9.99
N ILE A 245 9.40 -16.83 -9.55
CA ILE A 245 10.52 -15.89 -9.61
C ILE A 245 10.84 -15.50 -11.05
N SER A 246 10.87 -16.45 -12.00
CA SER A 246 11.16 -16.13 -13.40
C SER A 246 10.07 -15.27 -14.05
N VAL A 247 8.79 -15.48 -13.73
CA VAL A 247 7.70 -14.60 -14.15
C VAL A 247 7.87 -13.21 -13.54
N ALA A 248 8.20 -13.10 -12.24
CA ALA A 248 8.48 -11.82 -11.59
C ALA A 248 9.65 -11.07 -12.25
N CYS A 249 10.79 -11.72 -12.49
CA CYS A 249 11.93 -11.12 -13.18
C CYS A 249 11.64 -10.66 -14.63
N ASN A 250 10.66 -11.27 -15.30
CA ASN A 250 10.25 -10.91 -16.66
C ASN A 250 9.09 -9.89 -16.70
N ALA A 251 8.57 -9.46 -15.55
CA ALA A 251 7.33 -8.70 -15.46
C ALA A 251 7.37 -7.33 -16.19
N GLY A 252 8.55 -6.72 -16.30
CA GLY A 252 8.75 -5.47 -17.05
C GLY A 252 8.57 -5.57 -18.56
N SER A 253 8.29 -6.76 -19.10
CA SER A 253 7.89 -6.93 -20.50
C SER A 253 6.44 -6.53 -20.76
N GLU A 254 5.53 -6.75 -19.80
CA GLU A 254 4.10 -6.47 -19.95
C GLU A 254 3.77 -4.97 -19.85
N THR A 255 4.54 -4.22 -19.06
CA THR A 255 4.46 -2.75 -18.98
C THR A 255 5.18 -2.03 -20.13
N SER A 256 5.93 -2.76 -20.96
CA SER A 256 6.80 -2.17 -21.97
C SER A 256 6.02 -1.54 -23.13
N GLY A 257 6.51 -0.39 -23.62
CA GLY A 257 5.88 0.33 -24.73
C GLY A 257 4.62 1.13 -24.38
N SER A 258 4.29 1.30 -23.09
CA SER A 258 3.31 2.31 -22.64
C SER A 258 3.75 3.72 -23.03
N ASP A 259 2.82 4.55 -23.51
CA ASP A 259 3.03 5.99 -23.74
C ASP A 259 2.74 6.87 -22.50
N LYS A 260 2.25 6.25 -21.43
CA LYS A 260 1.97 6.84 -20.11
C LYS A 260 2.90 6.27 -19.04
N TYR A 261 2.97 6.96 -17.91
CA TYR A 261 3.53 6.38 -16.68
C TYR A 261 2.76 5.11 -16.29
N VAL A 262 3.47 4.11 -15.76
CA VAL A 262 2.88 2.87 -15.27
C VAL A 262 3.33 2.63 -13.83
N VAL A 263 2.40 2.30 -12.95
CA VAL A 263 2.66 1.94 -11.55
C VAL A 263 2.07 0.55 -11.30
N ILE A 264 2.73 -0.25 -10.48
CA ILE A 264 2.17 -1.52 -9.97
C ILE A 264 1.39 -1.21 -8.69
N GLY A 265 0.16 -0.70 -8.80
CA GLY A 265 -0.64 -0.25 -7.64
C GLY A 265 -1.16 -1.37 -6.76
N GLU A 266 -1.11 -2.62 -7.24
CA GLU A 266 -1.36 -3.82 -6.46
C GLU A 266 -0.43 -4.98 -6.82
N TRP A 267 0.17 -5.58 -5.81
CA TRP A 267 0.92 -6.84 -5.82
C TRP A 267 1.11 -7.34 -4.39
N SER A 268 1.52 -8.60 -4.19
CA SER A 268 1.74 -9.15 -2.83
C SER A 268 2.92 -10.14 -2.75
N GLY A 269 3.22 -10.61 -1.54
CA GLY A 269 4.19 -11.68 -1.28
C GLY A 269 3.64 -13.09 -1.50
N ALA A 270 2.34 -13.20 -1.81
CA ALA A 270 1.64 -14.48 -1.85
C ALA A 270 1.94 -15.29 -3.12
N MET A 271 2.19 -16.58 -2.93
CA MET A 271 2.49 -17.55 -4.00
C MET A 271 1.39 -18.63 -4.13
N THR A 272 0.31 -18.53 -3.35
CA THR A 272 -0.82 -19.46 -3.28
C THR A 272 -2.08 -18.71 -2.85
N ASP A 273 -3.26 -19.11 -3.32
CA ASP A 273 -4.53 -18.51 -2.92
C ASP A 273 -5.08 -19.03 -1.58
N CYS A 274 -4.19 -19.19 -0.60
CA CYS A 274 -4.45 -19.87 0.67
C CYS A 274 -5.09 -19.00 1.75
N ALA A 275 -5.04 -17.68 1.62
CA ALA A 275 -5.68 -16.77 2.56
C ALA A 275 -7.19 -17.04 2.61
N ARG A 276 -7.73 -17.16 3.83
CA ARG A 276 -9.11 -17.56 4.10
C ARG A 276 -10.08 -16.61 3.39
N TRP A 277 -10.92 -17.15 2.52
CA TRP A 277 -11.91 -16.38 1.73
C TRP A 277 -11.30 -15.38 0.73
N LEU A 278 -10.02 -15.48 0.35
CA LEU A 278 -9.41 -14.65 -0.70
C LEU A 278 -10.13 -14.75 -2.05
N ASN A 279 -10.72 -15.91 -2.35
CA ASN A 279 -11.59 -16.11 -3.53
C ASN A 279 -13.02 -15.61 -3.32
N GLY A 280 -13.25 -14.88 -2.23
CA GLY A 280 -14.51 -14.34 -1.75
C GLY A 280 -15.11 -15.14 -0.58
N PHE A 281 -15.99 -14.50 0.22
CA PHE A 281 -16.62 -15.15 1.38
C PHE A 281 -17.32 -16.47 1.02
N GLY A 282 -17.07 -17.51 1.82
CA GLY A 282 -17.58 -18.86 1.59
C GLY A 282 -16.91 -19.64 0.45
N ARG A 283 -15.96 -19.06 -0.29
CA ARG A 283 -15.12 -19.73 -1.29
C ARG A 283 -13.76 -20.07 -0.69
N TYR A 284 -13.19 -21.20 -1.12
CA TYR A 284 -11.91 -21.72 -0.62
C TYR A 284 -10.84 -21.71 -1.71
N SER A 285 -9.62 -22.14 -1.38
CA SER A 285 -8.45 -22.08 -2.26
C SER A 285 -8.50 -23.10 -3.40
N ARG A 286 -7.93 -22.70 -4.55
CA ARG A 286 -7.55 -23.60 -5.65
C ARG A 286 -6.43 -24.52 -5.21
N TYR A 287 -5.47 -24.01 -4.42
CA TYR A 287 -4.31 -24.79 -3.96
C TYR A 287 -4.68 -26.09 -3.19
N GLU A 288 -5.81 -26.11 -2.48
CA GLU A 288 -6.32 -27.32 -1.80
C GLU A 288 -7.36 -28.11 -2.60
N GLY A 289 -7.64 -27.77 -3.86
CA GLY A 289 -8.72 -28.39 -4.63
C GLY A 289 -10.12 -28.11 -4.09
N LYS A 290 -10.29 -27.01 -3.34
CA LYS A 290 -11.55 -26.63 -2.68
C LYS A 290 -12.29 -25.48 -3.38
N HIS A 291 -11.68 -24.87 -4.40
CA HIS A 291 -12.35 -23.95 -5.31
C HIS A 291 -13.09 -24.73 -6.43
N GLN A 292 -14.11 -24.13 -7.03
CA GLN A 292 -14.77 -24.70 -8.22
C GLN A 292 -13.73 -25.03 -9.31
N ASN A 293 -13.85 -26.24 -9.87
CA ASN A 293 -12.99 -26.81 -10.93
C ASN A 293 -11.49 -26.93 -10.60
N SER A 294 -11.08 -26.78 -9.34
CA SER A 294 -9.67 -26.87 -8.93
C SER A 294 -9.20 -28.28 -8.58
N ARG A 295 -7.89 -28.51 -8.62
CA ARG A 295 -7.25 -29.77 -8.17
C ARG A 295 -6.47 -29.57 -6.87
N TRP A 296 -6.26 -30.66 -6.12
CA TRP A 296 -5.45 -30.61 -4.90
C TRP A 296 -3.95 -30.55 -5.24
N TYR A 297 -3.25 -29.55 -4.70
CA TYR A 297 -1.81 -29.35 -4.88
C TYR A 297 -1.02 -29.27 -3.57
N GLY A 298 -1.68 -28.96 -2.45
CA GLY A 298 -1.07 -28.94 -1.13
C GLY A 298 -2.08 -28.64 -0.02
N ASN A 299 -1.57 -28.29 1.16
CA ASN A 299 -2.38 -27.92 2.33
C ASN A 299 -2.04 -26.49 2.76
N CYS A 300 -3.07 -25.64 2.92
CA CYS A 300 -2.91 -24.23 3.24
C CYS A 300 -2.45 -23.98 4.69
N SER A 301 -2.57 -24.94 5.61
CA SER A 301 -1.98 -24.87 6.97
C SER A 301 -0.44 -24.83 7.01
N THR A 302 0.21 -24.66 5.86
CA THR A 302 1.67 -24.50 5.71
C THR A 302 2.04 -23.27 4.86
N LYS A 303 1.07 -22.37 4.63
CA LYS A 303 1.11 -21.21 3.72
C LYS A 303 0.51 -19.99 4.43
N GLY A 304 0.98 -18.79 4.12
CA GLY A 304 0.41 -17.53 4.63
C GLY A 304 0.39 -17.35 6.16
N ASP A 305 1.04 -18.20 6.94
CA ASP A 305 1.25 -18.06 8.38
C ASP A 305 2.75 -17.95 8.63
N LEU A 306 3.24 -16.74 8.89
CA LEU A 306 4.68 -16.48 8.99
C LEU A 306 5.24 -16.80 10.37
N ASP A 307 4.44 -17.20 11.35
CA ASP A 307 4.92 -17.58 12.68
C ASP A 307 5.24 -19.08 12.75
N THR A 308 4.36 -19.92 12.20
CA THR A 308 4.49 -21.39 12.18
C THR A 308 5.31 -21.92 10.99
N MET A 309 5.35 -21.19 9.87
CA MET A 309 6.09 -21.59 8.66
C MET A 309 7.59 -21.72 8.92
N ASP A 310 8.22 -22.77 8.37
CA ASP A 310 9.67 -22.96 8.51
C ASP A 310 10.51 -21.87 7.81
N TRP A 311 11.76 -21.73 8.25
CA TRP A 311 12.67 -20.70 7.73
C TRP A 311 12.91 -20.80 6.22
N ALA A 312 12.91 -22.00 5.64
CA ALA A 312 13.19 -22.18 4.22
C ALA A 312 12.08 -21.54 3.37
N LYS A 313 10.82 -21.83 3.66
CA LYS A 313 9.65 -21.21 3.00
C LYS A 313 9.61 -19.69 3.19
N ARG A 314 10.01 -19.17 4.36
CA ARG A 314 10.17 -17.71 4.56
C ARG A 314 11.22 -17.11 3.60
N GLN A 315 12.29 -17.84 3.26
CA GLN A 315 13.24 -17.41 2.23
C GLN A 315 12.70 -17.56 0.80
N GLU A 316 11.69 -18.40 0.55
CA GLU A 316 11.00 -18.47 -0.74
C GLU A 316 10.16 -17.21 -0.97
N ILE A 317 9.36 -16.80 0.04
CA ILE A 317 8.60 -15.55 0.05
C ILE A 317 9.54 -14.34 -0.08
N ARG A 318 10.65 -14.30 0.68
CA ARG A 318 11.65 -13.21 0.57
C ARG A 318 12.16 -13.04 -0.87
N LYS A 319 12.60 -14.12 -1.53
CA LYS A 319 13.10 -14.07 -2.92
C LYS A 319 12.01 -13.67 -3.92
N TYR A 320 10.77 -14.09 -3.69
CA TYR A 320 9.65 -13.72 -4.55
C TYR A 320 9.32 -12.22 -4.43
N ILE A 321 9.38 -11.65 -3.23
CA ILE A 321 9.25 -10.21 -2.99
C ILE A 321 10.43 -9.44 -3.60
N GLU A 322 11.68 -9.88 -3.37
CA GLU A 322 12.88 -9.24 -3.93
C GLU A 322 12.85 -9.21 -5.47
N ALA A 323 12.49 -10.31 -6.14
CA ALA A 323 12.38 -10.38 -7.59
C ALA A 323 11.29 -9.48 -8.18
N GLN A 324 10.21 -9.25 -7.44
CA GLN A 324 9.15 -8.29 -7.80
C GLN A 324 9.66 -6.85 -7.65
N LEU A 325 10.22 -6.48 -6.49
CA LEU A 325 10.79 -5.15 -6.22
C LEU A 325 11.86 -4.74 -7.26
N ASP A 326 12.87 -5.59 -7.45
CA ASP A 326 13.97 -5.39 -8.42
C ASP A 326 13.45 -5.10 -9.84
N THR A 327 12.33 -5.74 -10.21
CA THR A 327 11.75 -5.60 -11.54
C THR A 327 10.87 -4.35 -11.63
N TYR A 328 10.02 -4.10 -10.64
CA TYR A 328 9.08 -2.98 -10.65
C TYR A 328 9.81 -1.64 -10.57
N GLU A 329 10.79 -1.47 -9.68
CA GLU A 329 11.59 -0.23 -9.61
C GLU A 329 12.47 0.01 -10.85
N LYS A 330 12.85 -1.05 -11.57
CA LYS A 330 13.67 -0.98 -12.79
C LYS A 330 12.87 -0.70 -14.06
N THR A 331 11.58 -1.08 -14.09
CA THR A 331 10.77 -1.15 -15.34
C THR A 331 9.42 -0.41 -15.28
N THR A 332 9.10 0.21 -14.15
CA THR A 332 7.88 1.01 -13.95
C THR A 332 8.22 2.32 -13.22
N ASN A 333 7.21 3.12 -12.88
CA ASN A 333 7.36 4.37 -12.12
C ASN A 333 7.16 4.20 -10.60
N GLY A 334 6.87 2.99 -10.13
CA GLY A 334 6.69 2.68 -8.71
C GLY A 334 5.79 1.48 -8.48
N TRP A 335 5.62 1.13 -7.21
CA TRP A 335 4.83 -0.01 -6.77
C TRP A 335 4.10 0.31 -5.47
N ILE A 336 2.96 -0.36 -5.22
CA ILE A 336 2.21 -0.30 -3.96
C ILE A 336 1.76 -1.71 -3.61
N PHE A 337 2.10 -2.15 -2.41
CA PHE A 337 1.83 -3.50 -1.94
C PHE A 337 0.41 -3.63 -1.38
N TRP A 338 -0.30 -4.68 -1.79
CA TRP A 338 -1.61 -5.08 -1.27
C TRP A 338 -1.40 -6.15 -0.17
N THR A 339 -1.55 -5.84 1.11
CA THR A 339 -1.96 -4.57 1.75
C THR A 339 -1.02 -4.24 2.93
N TRP A 340 -1.19 -3.06 3.55
CA TRP A 340 -0.45 -2.68 4.75
C TRP A 340 -0.60 -3.72 5.88
N LYS A 341 -1.83 -4.17 6.13
CA LYS A 341 -2.14 -5.25 7.08
C LYS A 341 -3.47 -5.94 6.78
N ALA A 342 -3.60 -7.16 7.29
CA ALA A 342 -4.79 -8.01 7.29
C ALA A 342 -4.90 -8.71 8.65
N GLU A 343 -6.08 -9.21 9.03
CA GLU A 343 -6.27 -9.92 10.31
C GLU A 343 -5.51 -11.25 10.32
N GLU A 344 -4.60 -11.39 11.29
CA GLU A 344 -3.72 -12.55 11.47
C GLU A 344 -4.49 -13.85 11.79
N GLY A 345 -3.82 -14.99 11.62
CA GLY A 345 -4.42 -16.31 11.84
C GLY A 345 -5.33 -16.81 10.70
N ASN A 346 -5.41 -16.07 9.59
CA ASN A 346 -6.26 -16.39 8.44
C ASN A 346 -5.45 -16.82 7.19
N MET A 347 -4.21 -17.26 7.37
CA MET A 347 -3.27 -17.66 6.31
C MET A 347 -3.00 -16.51 5.30
N SER A 348 -2.95 -15.27 5.81
CA SER A 348 -2.92 -14.00 5.07
C SER A 348 -1.67 -13.16 5.34
N ASP A 349 -0.67 -13.67 6.07
CA ASP A 349 0.52 -12.94 6.46
C ASP A 349 1.43 -12.57 5.26
N ASP A 350 1.37 -13.34 4.17
CA ASP A 350 2.04 -13.04 2.89
C ASP A 350 1.35 -11.93 2.07
N TRP A 351 0.21 -11.44 2.56
CA TRP A 351 -0.48 -10.22 2.14
C TRP A 351 -0.37 -9.07 3.16
N ASN A 352 0.35 -9.27 4.27
CA ASN A 352 0.46 -8.30 5.37
C ASN A 352 1.85 -7.66 5.39
N TYR A 353 2.00 -6.50 4.73
CA TYR A 353 3.28 -5.79 4.60
C TYR A 353 3.91 -5.47 5.96
N SER A 354 3.09 -5.03 6.94
CA SER A 354 3.56 -4.67 8.27
C SER A 354 4.22 -5.87 8.98
N LYS A 355 3.61 -7.06 8.90
CA LYS A 355 4.16 -8.32 9.47
C LYS A 355 5.38 -8.83 8.69
N LEU A 356 5.37 -8.76 7.35
CA LEU A 356 6.51 -9.12 6.49
C LEU A 356 7.78 -8.32 6.84
N VAL A 357 7.67 -6.99 6.93
CA VAL A 357 8.82 -6.11 7.26
C VAL A 357 9.25 -6.27 8.72
N PHE A 358 8.29 -6.41 9.65
CA PHE A 358 8.61 -6.63 11.07
C PHE A 358 9.45 -7.90 11.26
N LEU A 359 9.04 -9.03 10.67
CA LEU A 359 9.74 -10.30 10.82
C LEU A 359 11.14 -10.29 10.19
N ALA A 360 11.29 -9.70 9.01
CA ALA A 360 12.59 -9.59 8.35
C ALA A 360 13.58 -8.74 9.16
N SER A 361 13.14 -7.62 9.76
CA SER A 361 13.99 -6.83 10.65
C SER A 361 14.43 -7.60 11.92
N HIS A 362 13.58 -8.47 12.45
CA HIS A 362 13.90 -9.30 13.62
C HIS A 362 14.86 -10.46 13.33
N THR A 363 14.91 -10.98 12.10
CA THR A 363 15.96 -11.94 11.70
C THR A 363 17.36 -11.31 11.67
N GLU A 364 17.50 -10.02 11.37
CA GLU A 364 18.81 -9.35 11.27
C GLU A 364 19.27 -8.71 12.59
N LEU A 365 18.34 -8.31 13.48
CA LEU A 365 18.67 -7.74 14.80
C LEU A 365 19.49 -8.65 15.73
N ARG A 366 19.69 -9.93 15.40
CA ARG A 366 20.62 -10.83 16.10
C ARG A 366 22.07 -10.78 15.62
N SER A 367 22.41 -10.00 14.59
CA SER A 367 23.77 -9.92 14.03
C SER A 367 24.31 -8.50 13.78
N SER A 368 23.46 -7.50 13.53
CA SER A 368 23.88 -6.25 12.87
C SER A 368 23.89 -4.97 13.73
N TYR A 369 23.77 -5.05 15.07
CA TYR A 369 23.67 -3.89 15.99
C TYR A 369 24.96 -3.02 16.14
N ARG A 370 25.78 -2.88 15.09
CA ARG A 370 26.96 -1.98 15.04
C ARG A 370 27.24 -1.46 13.61
N ARG A 371 26.53 -0.39 13.22
CA ARG A 371 26.99 0.79 12.43
C ARG A 371 25.78 1.60 11.97
N GLY A 372 25.79 2.92 12.19
CA GLY A 372 24.68 3.80 11.81
C GLY A 372 24.71 4.13 10.31
N ILE A 373 23.78 3.55 9.54
CA ILE A 373 23.65 3.72 8.08
C ILE A 373 22.19 4.13 7.76
N PRO A 374 21.94 5.03 6.78
CA PRO A 374 20.57 5.43 6.40
C PRO A 374 19.68 4.27 5.93
N ARG A 375 18.39 4.32 6.30
CA ARG A 375 17.50 3.14 6.41
C ARG A 375 17.08 2.41 5.14
N HIS A 376 17.36 2.90 3.93
CA HIS A 376 17.00 2.19 2.69
C HIS A 376 18.11 1.26 2.16
N ALA A 377 19.36 1.41 2.63
CA ALA A 377 20.49 0.58 2.18
C ALA A 377 20.72 -0.67 3.05
N LEU A 378 19.71 -1.12 3.81
CA LEU A 378 19.87 -2.14 4.86
C LEU A 378 18.96 -3.37 4.67
N TYR A 379 18.63 -3.70 3.41
CA TYR A 379 17.93 -4.95 3.04
C TYR A 379 18.66 -5.78 1.98
N LEU A 380 19.78 -5.29 1.42
CA LEU A 380 20.46 -5.89 0.25
C LEU A 380 21.89 -6.42 0.53
N ASP A 381 22.46 -6.24 1.73
CA ASP A 381 23.91 -6.39 1.97
C ASP A 381 24.31 -7.62 2.82
N LEU A 382 23.73 -8.79 2.52
CA LEU A 382 24.14 -10.08 3.14
C LEU A 382 24.41 -11.21 2.14
N LEU A 383 24.63 -10.89 0.85
CA LEU A 383 24.98 -11.89 -0.17
C LEU A 383 26.49 -12.19 -0.30
N ASN A 384 27.37 -11.59 0.51
CA ASN A 384 28.83 -11.77 0.34
C ASN A 384 29.65 -11.95 1.64
N SER A 385 29.05 -12.39 2.76
CA SER A 385 29.79 -12.70 4.00
C SER A 385 30.20 -14.19 4.13
N SER A 386 30.51 -14.85 3.01
CA SER A 386 31.03 -16.23 2.97
C SER A 386 32.55 -16.32 3.26
N ILE A 387 33.12 -15.28 3.87
CA ILE A 387 34.52 -15.24 4.33
C ILE A 387 34.54 -14.83 5.80
N LYS A 388 34.58 -15.81 6.71
CA LYS A 388 35.18 -15.60 8.03
C LYS A 388 36.68 -15.85 7.92
N SER A 389 37.48 -14.84 8.20
CA SER A 389 38.93 -14.97 8.33
C SER A 389 39.28 -15.88 9.52
N ILE A 390 39.61 -17.14 9.25
CA ILE A 390 40.14 -18.06 10.27
C ILE A 390 41.63 -17.73 10.47
N THR A 391 41.92 -16.93 11.48
CA THR A 391 43.29 -16.84 12.02
C THR A 391 43.57 -18.11 12.84
N MET A 392 44.78 -18.67 12.71
CA MET A 392 45.04 -20.08 13.05
C MET A 392 45.09 -20.38 14.56
N ALA A 393 44.33 -21.39 14.99
CA ALA A 393 44.68 -22.25 16.12
C ALA A 393 43.93 -23.60 16.02
N GLY A 394 44.64 -24.72 16.23
CA GLY A 394 44.06 -26.06 16.35
C GLY A 394 43.83 -26.81 15.04
N ARG A 395 44.18 -28.10 15.03
CA ARG A 395 43.88 -29.03 13.92
C ARG A 395 42.47 -29.60 14.10
N HIS A 396 41.64 -29.63 13.06
CA HIS A 396 40.73 -30.74 12.72
C HIS A 396 40.12 -30.49 11.33
N LEU A 397 40.26 -31.44 10.39
CA LEU A 397 39.56 -31.38 9.11
C LEU A 397 38.14 -31.95 9.25
N VAL A 398 37.12 -31.13 8.96
CA VAL A 398 35.75 -31.60 8.73
C VAL A 398 35.35 -31.21 7.31
N ARG A 399 35.16 -32.23 6.45
CA ARG A 399 34.90 -32.02 5.01
C ARG A 399 33.39 -31.91 4.74
N ILE A 400 32.83 -30.72 4.93
CA ILE A 400 31.41 -30.46 4.64
C ILE A 400 31.22 -30.20 3.14
N THR A 401 30.64 -31.16 2.42
CA THR A 401 30.26 -31.02 1.00
C THR A 401 28.88 -30.38 0.85
N GLY A 402 28.80 -29.06 1.06
CA GLY A 402 27.59 -28.30 0.75
C GLY A 402 27.49 -28.00 -0.75
N ARG A 403 26.47 -28.54 -1.43
CA ARG A 403 26.09 -28.05 -2.78
C ARG A 403 25.39 -26.70 -2.62
N ALA A 404 26.07 -25.61 -2.97
CA ALA A 404 25.39 -24.34 -3.21
C ALA A 404 24.50 -24.49 -4.45
N ILE A 405 23.18 -24.55 -4.26
CA ILE A 405 22.22 -24.45 -5.36
C ILE A 405 22.13 -22.96 -5.71
N ALA A 406 22.84 -22.55 -6.75
CA ALA A 406 22.66 -21.23 -7.34
C ALA A 406 21.26 -21.17 -7.98
N LEU A 407 20.34 -20.51 -7.27
CA LEU A 407 19.02 -20.15 -7.80
C LEU A 407 19.17 -18.83 -8.58
N PRO A 408 18.37 -18.62 -9.65
CA PRO A 408 18.50 -17.41 -10.46
C PRO A 408 18.08 -16.18 -9.66
N THR A 409 19.02 -15.25 -9.46
CA THR A 409 18.70 -13.84 -9.30
C THR A 409 18.16 -13.29 -10.64
N CYS A 410 17.51 -12.13 -10.63
CA CYS A 410 17.03 -11.52 -11.87
C CYS A 410 18.19 -10.97 -12.72
N THR A 411 18.84 -11.82 -13.53
CA THR A 411 19.96 -11.49 -14.42
C THR A 411 19.54 -10.65 -15.64
N ILE A 412 18.68 -9.66 -15.43
CA ILE A 412 18.17 -8.72 -16.44
C ILE A 412 19.33 -7.80 -16.87
N PRO A 413 19.86 -7.91 -18.10
CA PRO A 413 21.07 -7.20 -18.51
C PRO A 413 20.94 -5.69 -18.28
N VAL A 414 21.91 -5.13 -17.57
CA VAL A 414 21.99 -3.69 -17.36
C VAL A 414 22.37 -3.05 -18.69
N ARG A 415 21.38 -2.48 -19.39
CA ARG A 415 21.68 -1.42 -20.36
C ARG A 415 22.32 -0.29 -19.57
N ALA A 416 23.62 -0.11 -19.75
CA ALA A 416 24.37 0.97 -19.12
C ALA A 416 23.74 2.31 -19.51
N ARG A 417 23.03 2.94 -18.57
CA ARG A 417 22.69 4.37 -18.69
C ARG A 417 24.01 5.11 -18.64
N THR A 418 24.42 5.70 -19.76
CA THR A 418 25.59 6.57 -19.81
C THR A 418 25.38 7.75 -18.86
N TRP A 419 26.44 8.17 -18.17
CA TRP A 419 26.40 9.19 -17.11
C TRP A 419 26.03 10.61 -17.59
N SER A 420 25.66 10.77 -18.87
CA SER A 420 25.32 12.05 -19.50
C SER A 420 23.86 12.51 -19.37
N GLN A 421 22.98 11.72 -18.73
CA GLN A 421 21.54 12.05 -18.60
C GLN A 421 21.07 12.41 -17.18
N ILE A 422 21.99 12.74 -16.26
CA ILE A 422 21.66 13.21 -14.90
C ILE A 422 22.31 14.58 -14.61
N ARG A 423 22.07 15.56 -15.49
CA ARG A 423 22.40 17.00 -15.29
C ARG A 423 21.43 17.95 -16.01
N THR A 424 20.16 17.97 -15.61
CA THR A 424 19.22 19.07 -15.91
C THR A 424 18.02 19.04 -14.94
N PHE A 425 18.25 19.24 -13.64
CA PHE A 425 17.14 19.47 -12.67
C PHE A 425 17.50 20.22 -11.37
N VAL A 426 18.56 21.05 -11.35
CA VAL A 426 18.81 22.01 -10.24
C VAL A 426 19.35 23.35 -10.78
N GLU A 427 18.66 23.95 -11.74
CA GLU A 427 18.84 25.37 -12.09
C GLU A 427 17.45 25.98 -12.29
N GLY A 428 16.98 26.76 -11.29
CA GLY A 428 15.59 27.22 -11.23
C GLY A 428 15.30 28.28 -10.17
N SER A 429 16.33 28.94 -9.63
CA SER A 429 16.20 30.03 -8.66
C SER A 429 17.36 31.02 -8.85
N SER A 430 17.13 32.05 -9.67
CA SER A 430 18.08 33.14 -9.86
C SER A 430 18.01 34.11 -8.68
N ASP A 431 19.15 34.39 -8.03
CA ASP A 431 19.31 35.50 -7.09
C ASP A 431 20.36 36.51 -7.61
N VAL A 432 20.25 37.77 -7.20
CA VAL A 432 20.82 38.93 -7.90
C VAL A 432 22.15 39.40 -7.26
N SER A 433 23.19 38.56 -7.37
CA SER A 433 24.58 39.02 -7.21
C SER A 433 25.58 38.06 -7.87
N GLY A 434 26.07 38.39 -9.06
CA GLY A 434 27.09 37.57 -9.73
C GLY A 434 28.52 38.00 -9.37
N GLN A 435 29.32 37.08 -8.80
CA GLN A 435 30.78 37.01 -8.87
C GLN A 435 31.23 35.54 -8.59
N PRO A 436 32.35 35.06 -9.15
CA PRO A 436 32.71 33.63 -9.16
C PRO A 436 33.64 33.20 -8.02
N ILE A 437 33.62 31.89 -7.70
CA ILE A 437 34.63 31.21 -6.87
C ILE A 437 35.12 29.95 -7.62
N ILE A 438 36.40 29.60 -7.44
CA ILE A 438 37.19 28.73 -8.33
C ILE A 438 37.20 27.26 -7.86
N GLU A 439 37.27 26.34 -8.83
CA GLU A 439 37.44 24.89 -8.61
C GLU A 439 38.84 24.52 -8.07
N ALA A 440 38.91 23.49 -7.22
CA ALA A 440 40.15 22.74 -6.98
C ALA A 440 39.81 21.26 -6.79
N ALA A 441 40.45 20.39 -7.58
CA ALA A 441 40.25 18.95 -7.53
C ALA A 441 41.11 18.27 -6.46
N PHE A 442 40.70 17.08 -6.02
CA PHE A 442 41.56 16.13 -5.33
C PHE A 442 41.80 14.92 -6.23
N ASP A 443 43.07 14.63 -6.51
CA ASP A 443 43.54 13.43 -7.21
C ASP A 443 44.53 12.66 -6.31
N ALA A 444 44.86 11.42 -6.66
CA ALA A 444 45.28 10.42 -5.68
C ALA A 444 46.80 10.24 -5.45
N ALA A 445 47.12 9.92 -4.19
CA ALA A 445 48.23 9.09 -3.70
C ALA A 445 49.70 9.50 -3.94
N THR A 446 50.44 9.71 -2.85
CA THR A 446 51.72 8.99 -2.55
C THR A 446 52.14 9.18 -1.08
N ASP A 447 53.07 8.34 -0.62
CA ASP A 447 53.64 8.19 0.73
C ASP A 447 55.11 7.72 0.55
N PRO A 448 56.09 7.85 1.48
CA PRO A 448 56.10 8.47 2.81
C PRO A 448 57.21 9.55 3.00
N THR A 449 57.47 9.92 4.26
CA THR A 449 58.70 10.49 4.85
C THR A 449 58.93 12.00 4.82
N ALA A 450 58.89 12.62 6.01
CA ALA A 450 59.86 13.61 6.52
C ALA A 450 59.50 13.95 7.99
N SER A 451 60.50 14.26 8.83
CA SER A 451 60.31 14.64 10.24
C SER A 451 60.99 15.96 10.57
N ALA A 452 60.41 16.80 11.44
CA ALA A 452 61.06 17.36 12.66
C ALA A 452 60.41 18.65 13.20
N LYS A 453 60.32 18.73 14.56
CA LYS A 453 60.41 19.96 15.42
C LYS A 453 59.23 20.96 15.35
N GLN A 454 58.64 21.38 16.49
CA GLN A 454 59.12 22.35 17.51
C GLN A 454 59.42 23.75 16.95
N SER A 455 58.96 24.88 17.51
CA SER A 455 57.93 25.18 18.55
C SER A 455 57.60 26.71 18.47
N ASP A 456 56.97 27.48 19.39
CA ASP A 456 56.59 27.33 20.81
C ASP A 456 55.56 28.41 21.28
N ALA A 457 55.15 28.34 22.55
CA ALA A 457 54.64 29.41 23.44
C ALA A 457 53.24 30.05 23.26
N ILE A 458 52.61 30.33 24.42
CA ILE A 458 51.40 31.15 24.66
C ILE A 458 51.86 32.48 25.33
N PRO A 459 51.05 33.55 25.37
CA PRO A 459 50.31 33.83 26.61
C PRO A 459 48.91 34.49 26.43
N SER A 460 48.07 34.39 27.46
CA SER A 460 46.83 35.19 27.65
C SER A 460 47.12 36.52 28.36
N PRO A 461 46.14 37.44 28.50
CA PRO A 461 45.43 37.51 29.80
C PRO A 461 43.95 37.96 29.78
N GLU A 462 43.18 37.38 30.72
CA GLU A 462 42.19 37.95 31.66
C GLU A 462 41.07 38.96 31.26
N GLY A 463 39.97 38.98 32.06
CA GLY A 463 38.74 39.77 31.88
C GLY A 463 38.67 41.08 32.72
N PRO A 464 37.55 41.45 33.41
CA PRO A 464 36.35 40.66 33.76
C PRO A 464 34.94 41.36 33.74
N GLY A 465 33.86 40.57 33.90
CA GLY A 465 32.57 40.96 34.53
C GLY A 465 31.43 41.55 33.66
N VAL A 466 30.17 41.69 34.13
CA VAL A 466 29.51 41.15 35.34
C VAL A 466 27.94 41.25 35.24
N THR A 467 27.20 40.16 35.53
CA THR A 467 25.72 40.09 35.79
C THR A 467 24.75 40.57 34.66
N GLN A 468 23.41 40.39 34.69
CA GLN A 468 22.42 39.88 35.68
C GLN A 468 21.48 38.81 35.07
N ALA A 469 20.69 38.14 35.94
CA ALA A 469 19.52 37.33 35.59
C ALA A 469 18.25 37.91 36.24
N SER A 470 17.06 37.56 35.73
CA SER A 470 15.79 37.79 36.44
C SER A 470 14.75 36.70 36.16
N VAL A 471 13.90 36.42 37.15
CA VAL A 471 12.87 35.37 37.15
C VAL A 471 11.59 35.93 37.78
N TRP A 472 10.46 35.84 37.07
CA TRP A 472 9.09 35.87 37.60
C TRP A 472 8.17 35.23 36.53
N GLY A 473 7.07 34.53 36.86
CA GLY A 473 6.58 34.12 38.18
C GLY A 473 5.36 33.19 38.03
N ILE A 474 5.09 32.33 39.02
CA ILE A 474 3.91 31.46 39.05
C ILE A 474 2.77 32.17 39.79
N THR A 475 1.55 32.10 39.26
CA THR A 475 0.32 32.30 40.04
C THR A 475 -0.66 31.16 39.79
N THR A 476 -1.26 30.66 40.86
CA THR A 476 -2.37 29.71 40.83
C THR A 476 -3.53 30.30 41.61
N GLU A 477 -4.75 30.23 41.06
CA GLU A 477 -5.96 30.48 41.83
C GLU A 477 -7.09 29.52 41.42
N LYS A 478 -8.20 29.53 42.16
CA LYS A 478 -8.95 28.30 42.46
C LYS A 478 -10.45 28.57 42.60
N LEU A 479 -11.27 27.55 42.29
CA LEU A 479 -12.73 27.52 42.46
C LEU A 479 -13.49 28.39 41.43
N LYS A 480 -14.76 28.15 41.07
CA LYS A 480 -15.81 27.30 41.68
C LYS A 480 -16.49 26.36 40.68
N SER A 481 -17.25 25.41 41.21
CA SER A 481 -18.16 24.51 40.49
C SER A 481 -19.47 25.18 40.07
N SER A 482 -20.03 24.71 38.96
CA SER A 482 -21.46 24.80 38.65
C SER A 482 -21.89 23.52 37.92
N GLN A 483 -22.74 22.71 38.56
CA GLN A 483 -23.41 21.60 37.87
C GLN A 483 -24.50 22.16 36.94
N VAL A 484 -24.67 21.54 35.77
CA VAL A 484 -25.85 21.72 34.92
C VAL A 484 -26.64 20.42 34.93
N GLN A 485 -27.95 20.52 35.10
CA GLN A 485 -28.81 19.36 35.38
C GLN A 485 -29.18 18.58 34.11
N VAL A 486 -29.37 17.27 34.28
CA VAL A 486 -29.98 16.38 33.28
C VAL A 486 -31.51 16.47 33.39
N PRO A 487 -32.25 16.81 32.33
CA PRO A 487 -33.71 16.75 32.33
C PRO A 487 -34.21 15.29 32.31
N PRO A 488 -35.36 14.98 32.93
CA PRO A 488 -35.77 13.61 33.20
C PRO A 488 -36.36 12.86 31.99
N VAL A 489 -36.21 11.54 32.01
CA VAL A 489 -36.84 10.59 31.07
C VAL A 489 -38.32 10.40 31.43
N PRO A 490 -39.28 10.57 30.48
CA PRO A 490 -40.64 10.08 30.64
C PRO A 490 -40.67 8.55 30.55
N LYS A 491 -41.34 7.89 31.50
CA LYS A 491 -41.61 6.45 31.45
C LYS A 491 -42.97 6.17 30.80
N GLU A 492 -43.00 5.09 30.03
CA GLU A 492 -44.10 4.14 29.84
C GLU A 492 -45.53 4.72 29.72
N ASP A 493 -46.15 4.50 28.56
CA ASP A 493 -47.56 4.10 28.54
C ASP A 493 -47.72 2.84 27.69
N SER A 494 -48.67 1.97 28.05
CA SER A 494 -48.75 0.60 27.54
C SER A 494 -50.11 0.29 26.93
N ALA A 495 -50.15 0.20 25.59
CA ALA A 495 -51.34 -0.15 24.83
C ALA A 495 -51.13 -1.44 24.04
N LYS A 496 -51.95 -2.45 24.31
CA LYS A 496 -51.99 -3.71 23.55
C LYS A 496 -52.73 -3.49 22.23
N ASN A 497 -52.29 -4.15 21.17
CA ASN A 497 -53.25 -4.76 20.24
C ASN A 497 -52.65 -5.98 19.54
N THR A 498 -53.52 -6.88 19.09
CA THR A 498 -53.20 -8.21 18.56
C THR A 498 -54.00 -8.50 17.29
N ALA A 499 -53.52 -9.46 16.50
CA ALA A 499 -54.03 -9.91 15.20
C ALA A 499 -53.76 -8.96 14.01
N GLY A 500 -53.47 -9.47 12.81
CA GLY A 500 -53.22 -10.89 12.51
C GLY A 500 -52.93 -11.20 11.03
N VAL A 501 -52.33 -12.38 10.83
CA VAL A 501 -52.41 -13.30 9.67
C VAL A 501 -52.93 -12.70 8.35
N TRP A 502 -52.05 -12.58 7.35
CA TRP A 502 -51.95 -13.51 6.22
C TRP A 502 -50.53 -13.49 5.62
#